data_AF-M1QC17-F1
#
_entry.id   AF-M1QC17-F1
#
_cell.length_a   1.000
_cell.length_b   1.000
_cell.length_c   1.000
_cell.angle_alpha   90.00
_cell.angle_beta   90.00
_cell.angle_gamma   90.00
#
_symmetry.space_group_name_H-M   'P 1'
#
loop_
_entity.id
_entity.type
_entity.pdbx_description
1 polymer ?
#
loop_
_entity_poly.entity_id
_entity_poly.type
_entity_poly.pdbx_seq_one_letter_code
_entity_poly.pdbx_strand_id
1 'polypeptide(L)' 'MKNSEKDELIEVFESVKPYLNFPQDLESVVRDEAESSSSLQDFENKFDKLVSEEEDPTVRADYRIFLNKLRSK' A
#
# COMPACT_ATOMS: atom_id res chain seq x y z
N MET A 1 0.92 -0.67 14.58
CA MET A 1 0.90 -1.98 13.89
C MET A 1 2.05 -2.86 14.36
N LYS A 2 1.85 -4.19 14.45
CA LYS A 2 2.89 -5.16 14.86
C LYS A 2 3.95 -5.34 13.75
N ASN A 3 5.16 -5.76 14.12
CA ASN A 3 6.23 -5.98 13.14
C ASN A 3 5.86 -7.02 12.08
N SER A 4 5.17 -8.11 12.45
CA SER A 4 4.74 -9.13 11.50
C SER A 4 3.78 -8.61 10.42
N GLU A 5 2.91 -7.65 10.78
CA GLU A 5 1.99 -7.02 9.82
C GLU A 5 2.76 -6.05 8.90
N LYS A 6 3.81 -5.38 9.41
CA LYS A 6 4.69 -4.53 8.58
C LYS A 6 5.51 -5.35 7.60
N ASP A 7 6.03 -6.50 8.04
CA ASP A 7 6.76 -7.43 7.18
C ASP A 7 5.86 -7.92 6.04
N GLU A 8 4.59 -8.19 6.32
CA GLU A 8 3.60 -8.56 5.31
C GLU A 8 3.39 -7.46 4.26
N LEU A 9 3.28 -6.19 4.67
CA LEU A 9 3.18 -5.06 3.73
C LEU A 9 4.41 -4.96 2.82
N ILE A 10 5.60 -5.19 3.37
CA ILE A 10 6.86 -5.19 2.61
C ILE A 10 6.88 -6.34 1.59
N GLU A 11 6.49 -7.56 1.99
CA GLU A 11 6.39 -8.70 1.08
C GLU A 11 5.41 -8.43 -0.08
N VAL A 12 4.25 -7.85 0.25
CA VAL A 12 3.25 -7.47 -0.77
C VAL A 12 3.84 -6.44 -1.71
N PHE A 13 4.47 -5.39 -1.19
CA PHE A 13 5.11 -4.34 -1.98
C PHE A 13 6.16 -4.91 -2.94
N GLU A 14 7.10 -5.72 -2.45
CA GLU A 14 8.13 -6.33 -3.29
C GLU A 14 7.54 -7.25 -4.38
N SER A 15 6.41 -7.91 -4.09
CA SER A 15 5.73 -8.74 -5.09
C SER A 15 5.08 -7.94 -6.23
N VAL A 16 4.63 -6.70 -5.96
CA VAL A 16 3.97 -5.86 -6.96
C VAL A 16 4.93 -4.88 -7.65
N LYS A 17 6.08 -4.59 -7.03
CA LYS A 17 7.10 -3.65 -7.49
C LYS A 17 7.44 -3.71 -8.99
N PRO A 18 7.54 -4.90 -9.64
CA PRO A 18 7.83 -4.97 -11.08
C PRO A 18 6.72 -4.43 -11.99
N TYR A 19 5.50 -4.25 -11.46
CA TYR A 19 4.31 -3.81 -12.21
C TYR A 19 3.98 -2.34 -11.97
N LEU A 20 4.73 -1.65 -11.12
CA LEU A 20 4.48 -0.26 -10.74
C LEU A 20 5.18 0.70 -11.69
N ASN A 21 4.55 1.86 -11.91
CA ASN A 21 5.15 2.96 -12.65
C ASN A 21 6.10 3.76 -11.75
N PHE A 22 5.71 3.96 -10.50
CA PHE A 22 6.41 4.76 -9.50
C PHE A 22 6.60 3.98 -8.18
N PRO A 23 7.43 2.92 -8.18
CA PRO A 23 7.60 2.08 -6.99
C PRO A 23 8.14 2.82 -5.77
N GLN A 24 9.01 3.81 -5.96
CA GLN A 24 9.58 4.59 -4.84
C GLN A 24 8.53 5.46 -4.14
N ASP A 25 7.61 6.04 -4.91
CA ASP A 25 6.55 6.88 -4.38
C ASP A 25 5.56 6.04 -3.57
N LEU A 26 5.17 4.88 -4.10
CA LEU A 26 4.35 3.92 -3.35
C LEU A 26 5.06 3.42 -2.08
N GLU A 27 6.36 3.12 -2.14
CA GLU A 27 7.12 2.65 -0.96
C GLU A 27 7.05 3.66 0.19
N SER A 28 7.23 4.94 -0.12
CA SER A 28 7.13 6.01 0.88
C SER A 28 5.73 6.06 1.50
N VAL A 29 4.69 6.03 0.67
CA VAL A 29 3.31 6.11 1.15
C VAL A 29 2.93 4.88 1.99
N VAL A 30 3.30 3.68 1.56
CA VAL A 30 3.07 2.45 2.33
C VAL A 30 3.77 2.53 3.68
N ARG A 31 4.99 3.05 3.73
CA ARG A 31 5.74 3.21 4.99
C ARG A 31 5.06 4.21 5.93
N ASP A 32 4.71 5.39 5.41
CA ASP A 32 4.08 6.45 6.20
C ASP A 32 2.72 6.01 6.76
N GLU A 33 1.90 5.37 5.92
CA GLU A 33 0.62 4.81 6.37
C GLU A 33 0.80 3.64 7.33
N ALA A 34 1.82 2.81 7.17
CA ALA A 34 2.11 1.71 8.09
C ALA A 34 2.57 2.21 9.48
N GLU A 35 3.26 3.35 9.53
CA GLU A 35 3.64 4.01 10.79
C GLU A 35 2.44 4.69 11.46
N SER A 36 1.54 5.28 10.67
CA SER A 36 0.33 5.93 11.17
C SER A 36 -0.73 4.94 11.66
N SER A 37 -0.63 3.67 11.24
CA SER A 37 -1.67 2.65 11.43
C SER A 37 -1.48 1.78 12.66
N SER A 38 -2.60 1.52 13.34
CA SER A 38 -2.65 0.71 14.56
C SER A 38 -2.60 -0.80 14.27
N SER A 39 -3.14 -1.24 13.14
CA SER A 39 -3.24 -2.64 12.68
C SER A 39 -3.27 -2.71 11.15
N LEU A 40 -3.18 -3.91 10.58
CA LEU A 40 -3.32 -4.11 9.13
C LEU A 40 -4.68 -3.64 8.59
N GLN A 41 -5.77 -3.91 9.33
CA GLN A 41 -7.11 -3.48 8.93
C GLN A 41 -7.27 -1.95 8.92
N ASP A 42 -6.64 -1.26 9.88
CA ASP A 42 -6.61 0.21 9.93
C ASP A 42 -5.83 0.79 8.75
N PHE A 43 -4.69 0.17 8.43
CA PHE A 43 -3.90 0.50 7.24
C PHE A 43 -4.73 0.34 5.96
N GLU A 44 -5.39 -0.80 5.76
CA GLU A 44 -6.21 -1.04 4.56
C GLU A 44 -7.31 0.01 4.38
N ASN A 45 -7.98 0.41 5.46
CA ASN A 45 -9.05 1.40 5.41
C ASN A 45 -8.51 2.79 5.04
N LYS A 46 -7.38 3.19 5.62
CA LYS A 46 -6.73 4.47 5.28
C LYS A 46 -6.21 4.47 3.85
N PHE A 47 -5.58 3.38 3.45
CA PHE A 47 -4.99 3.23 2.12
C PHE A 47 -6.07 3.19 1.02
N ASP A 48 -7.20 2.51 1.26
CA ASP A 48 -8.36 2.51 0.34
C ASP A 48 -8.94 3.92 0.15
N LYS A 49 -9.03 4.69 1.24
CA LYS A 49 -9.42 6.10 1.17
C LYS A 49 -8.43 6.92 0.35
N LEU A 50 -7.12 6.75 0.57
CA LEU A 50 -6.06 7.42 -0.17
C LEU A 50 -6.14 7.09 -1.68
N VAL A 51 -6.39 5.82 -2.04
CA VAL A 51 -6.64 5.40 -3.43
C VAL A 51 -7.86 6.11 -4.05
N SER A 52 -8.91 6.34 -3.26
CA SER A 52 -10.14 7.00 -3.73
C SER A 52 -9.98 8.52 -3.92
N GLU A 53 -9.08 9.14 -3.16
CA GLU A 53 -8.80 10.58 -3.18
C GLU A 53 -7.69 10.95 -4.17
N GLU A 54 -6.89 9.98 -4.64
CA GLU A 54 -5.83 10.20 -5.62
C GLU A 54 -6.38 10.63 -7.00
N GLU A 55 -5.87 11.77 -7.49
CA GLU A 55 -6.28 12.40 -8.74
C GLU A 55 -5.49 11.85 -9.93
N ASP A 56 -4.20 11.56 -9.74
CA ASP A 56 -3.36 11.04 -10.81
C ASP A 56 -3.74 9.58 -11.13
N PRO A 57 -4.20 9.28 -12.35
CA PRO A 57 -4.67 7.94 -12.71
C PRO A 57 -3.56 6.88 -12.69
N THR A 58 -2.30 7.26 -12.90
CA THR A 58 -1.14 6.37 -12.91
C THR A 58 -0.74 6.02 -11.48
N VAL A 59 -0.64 7.02 -10.61
CA VAL A 59 -0.36 6.82 -9.18
C VAL A 59 -1.47 6.00 -8.52
N ARG A 60 -2.74 6.35 -8.80
CA ARG A 60 -3.90 5.58 -8.33
C ARG A 60 -3.88 4.13 -8.83
N ALA A 61 -3.39 3.88 -10.04
CA ALA A 61 -3.27 2.51 -10.56
C ALA A 61 -2.24 1.71 -9.75
N ASP A 62 -1.07 2.29 -9.48
CA ASP A 62 -0.04 1.67 -8.63
C ASP A 62 -0.59 1.34 -7.23
N TYR A 63 -1.33 2.28 -6.62
CA TYR A 63 -1.97 2.06 -5.31
C TYR A 63 -3.01 0.92 -5.36
N ARG A 64 -3.83 0.86 -6.42
CA ARG A 64 -4.80 -0.23 -6.61
C ARG A 64 -4.14 -1.58 -6.79
N ILE A 65 -3.03 -1.66 -7.54
CA ILE A 65 -2.28 -2.92 -7.72
C ILE A 65 -1.84 -3.46 -6.35
N PHE A 66 -1.24 -2.59 -5.52
CA PHE A 66 -0.82 -2.95 -4.18
C PHE A 66 -1.98 -3.38 -3.29
N LEU A 67 -3.03 -2.55 -3.19
CA LEU A 67 -4.18 -2.82 -2.32
C LEU A 67 -4.92 -4.11 -2.72
N ASN A 68 -5.07 -4.36 -4.03
CA ASN A 68 -5.66 -5.60 -4.52
C ASN A 68 -4.81 -6.82 -4.16
N LYS A 69 -3.48 -6.70 -4.25
CA LYS A 69 -2.58 -7.78 -3.87
C LYS A 69 -2.66 -8.06 -2.37
N LEU A 70 -2.69 -7.01 -1.54
CA LEU A 70 -2.82 -7.12 -0.09
C LEU A 70 -4.10 -7.88 0.30
N ARG A 71 -5.25 -7.50 -0.27
CA ARG A 71 -6.56 -8.15 -0.02
C ARG A 71 -6.71 -9.56 -0.59
N SER A 72 -5.80 -9.98 -1.47
CA SER A 72 -5.84 -11.29 -2.12
C SER A 72 -5.05 -12.39 -1.40
N LYS A 73 -4.29 -12.02 -0.36
CA LYS A 73 -3.67 -12.98 0.57
C LYS A 73 -4.73 -13.54 1.53
#